data_AF-A0A2H5YJZ9-F1
#
_entry.id   AF-A0A2H5YJZ9-F1
#
_cell.length_a   1.000
_cell.length_b   1.000
_cell.length_c   1.000
_cell.angle_alpha   90.00
_cell.angle_beta   90.00
_cell.angle_gamma   90.00
#
_symmetry.space_group_name_H-M   'P 1'
#
loop_
_entity.id
_entity.type
_entity.pdbx_description
1 polymer ?
#
loop_
_entity_poly.entity_id
_entity_poly.type
_entity_poly.pdbx_seq_one_letter_code
_entity_poly.pdbx_strand_id
1 'polypeptide(L)'
;MVAPGLLAVGMPVVVGVIFRGLHEAGWIADTGPQAVAGLLMVGTIGGIILATFLNNVGGAWDNAKKYIEAGYLRLPAEDARRLGVAVGSNPGHNPATAELVVVGKGSEPHKAAVVGDTVGDPFKDTAGPSLHVLVKLLSTVTLVLAPLFIS
;
A
#
# COMPACT_ATOMS: atom_id res chain seq x y z
N MET A 1 13.56 -10.94 -0.46
CA MET A 1 12.78 -11.83 -1.34
C MET A 1 12.53 -13.20 -0.71
N VAL A 2 13.54 -13.87 -0.13
CA VAL A 2 13.36 -15.19 0.50
C VAL A 2 12.46 -15.16 1.74
N ALA A 3 12.71 -14.24 2.68
CA ALA A 3 11.99 -14.23 3.96
C ALA A 3 10.45 -14.05 3.84
N PRO A 4 9.91 -13.11 3.04
CA PRO A 4 8.46 -13.01 2.86
C PRO A 4 7.83 -14.24 2.19
N GLY A 5 8.53 -14.84 1.23
CA GLY A 5 8.08 -16.08 0.57
C GLY A 5 8.08 -17.28 1.53
N LEU A 6 9.12 -17.40 2.36
CA LEU A 6 9.19 -18.45 3.37
C LEU A 6 8.09 -18.30 4.42
N LEU A 7 7.78 -17.07 4.83
CA LEU A 7 6.66 -16.80 5.73
C LEU A 7 5.33 -17.25 5.11
N ALA A 8 5.09 -16.94 3.83
CA ALA A 8 3.88 -17.32 3.12
C ALA A 8 3.63 -18.83 3.10
N VAL A 9 4.69 -19.61 2.87
CA VAL A 9 4.61 -21.07 2.74
C VAL A 9 4.68 -21.77 4.09
N GLY A 10 5.55 -21.29 4.99
CA GLY A 10 5.79 -21.90 6.28
C GLY A 10 4.67 -21.65 7.29
N MET A 11 4.01 -20.49 7.24
CA MET A 11 3.04 -20.11 8.27
C MET A 11 1.84 -21.08 8.37
N PRO A 12 1.19 -21.52 7.28
CA PRO A 12 0.11 -22.51 7.37
C PRO A 12 0.56 -23.84 7.97
N VAL A 13 1.78 -24.31 7.63
CA VAL A 13 2.34 -25.56 8.16
C VAL A 13 2.58 -25.44 9.66
N VAL A 14 3.25 -24.37 10.08
CA VAL A 14 3.59 -24.13 11.48
C VAL A 14 2.31 -24.01 12.31
N VAL A 15 1.33 -23.21 11.88
CA VAL A 15 0.06 -23.05 12.59
C VAL A 15 -0.72 -24.36 12.63
N GLY A 16 -0.88 -25.05 11.49
CA GLY A 16 -1.67 -26.28 11.42
C GLY A 16 -1.10 -27.41 12.26
N VAL A 17 0.22 -27.62 12.23
CA VAL A 17 0.87 -28.70 13.00
C VAL A 17 0.92 -28.39 14.50
N ILE A 18 1.22 -27.15 14.88
CA ILE A 18 1.30 -26.78 16.31
C ILE A 18 -0.09 -26.86 16.95
N PHE A 19 -1.12 -26.28 16.33
CA PHE A 19 -2.47 -26.30 16.91
C PHE A 19 -3.05 -27.71 16.95
N ARG A 20 -2.73 -28.56 15.96
CA ARG A 20 -3.04 -29.99 16.05
C ARG A 20 -2.39 -30.64 17.27
N GLY A 21 -1.08 -30.46 17.47
CA GLY A 21 -0.37 -31.06 18.61
C GLY A 21 -0.88 -30.57 19.97
N LEU A 22 -1.23 -29.28 20.08
CA LEU A 22 -1.84 -28.73 21.29
C LEU A 22 -3.24 -29.29 21.56
N HIS A 23 -4.03 -29.53 20.50
CA HIS A 23 -5.34 -30.15 20.60
C HIS A 23 -5.24 -31.62 21.03
N GLU A 24 -4.35 -32.40 20.40
CA GLU A 24 -4.09 -33.80 20.76
C GLU A 24 -3.59 -33.94 22.20
N ALA A 25 -2.81 -32.97 22.68
CA ALA A 25 -2.36 -32.93 24.07
C ALA A 25 -3.43 -32.41 25.06
N GLY A 26 -4.62 -32.03 24.59
CA GLY A 26 -5.75 -31.59 25.41
C GLY A 26 -5.65 -30.17 25.98
N TRP A 27 -4.71 -29.35 25.50
CA TRP A 27 -4.49 -27.98 26.00
C TRP A 27 -5.45 -26.97 25.38
N ILE A 28 -5.95 -27.25 24.17
CA ILE A 28 -6.86 -26.35 23.43
C ILE A 28 -8.03 -27.13 22.82
N ALA A 29 -9.18 -26.47 22.71
CA ALA A 29 -10.38 -27.03 22.10
C ALA A 29 -10.36 -26.99 20.57
N ASP A 30 -9.66 -26.02 19.98
CA ASP A 30 -9.62 -25.81 18.53
C ASP A 30 -8.72 -26.84 17.82
N THR A 31 -9.22 -27.39 16.71
CA THR A 31 -8.47 -28.31 15.85
C THR A 31 -7.51 -27.57 14.92
N GLY A 32 -6.46 -28.24 14.45
CA GLY A 32 -5.50 -27.70 13.47
C GLY A 32 -6.16 -27.04 12.24
N PRO A 33 -7.17 -27.66 11.60
CA PRO A 33 -7.90 -27.06 10.49
C PRO A 33 -8.65 -25.77 10.85
N GLN A 34 -9.25 -25.69 12.04
CA GLN A 34 -9.96 -24.49 12.50
C GLN A 34 -9.00 -23.32 12.71
N ALA A 35 -7.83 -23.58 13.29
CA ALA A 35 -6.79 -22.57 13.48
C ALA A 35 -6.28 -22.01 12.14
N VAL A 36 -6.03 -22.92 11.17
CA VAL A 36 -5.59 -22.55 9.82
C VAL A 36 -6.68 -21.81 9.04
N ALA A 37 -7.95 -22.19 9.20
CA ALA A 37 -9.08 -21.45 8.64
C ALA A 37 -9.18 -20.03 9.21
N GLY A 38 -8.97 -19.87 10.53
CA GLY A 38 -8.89 -18.56 11.17
C GLY A 38 -7.76 -17.69 10.63
N LEU A 39 -6.55 -18.25 10.47
CA LEU A 39 -5.41 -17.59 9.85
C LEU A 39 -5.75 -17.10 8.44
N LEU A 40 -6.38 -17.95 7.62
CA LEU A 40 -6.78 -17.58 6.26
C LEU A 40 -7.80 -16.45 6.24
N MET A 41 -8.86 -16.53 7.07
CA MET A 41 -9.91 -15.52 7.09
C MET A 41 -9.34 -14.15 7.51
N VAL A 42 -8.68 -14.08 8.67
CA VAL A 42 -8.16 -12.82 9.21
C VAL A 42 -7.02 -12.28 8.35
N GLY A 43 -6.11 -13.16 7.90
CA GLY A 43 -5.00 -12.78 7.03
C GLY A 43 -5.45 -12.24 5.67
N THR A 44 -6.52 -12.79 5.10
CA THR A 44 -7.09 -12.31 3.83
C THR A 44 -7.73 -10.94 4.00
N ILE A 45 -8.58 -10.76 5.03
CA ILE A 45 -9.27 -9.48 5.27
C ILE A 45 -8.24 -8.37 5.54
N GLY A 46 -7.34 -8.60 6.48
CA GLY A 46 -6.31 -7.62 6.84
C GLY A 46 -5.35 -7.35 5.67
N GLY A 47 -4.92 -8.40 4.97
CA GLY A 47 -4.01 -8.30 3.84
C GLY A 47 -4.58 -7.52 2.66
N ILE A 48 -5.85 -7.76 2.29
CA ILE A 48 -6.49 -7.05 1.18
C ILE A 48 -6.72 -5.57 1.50
N ILE A 49 -7.19 -5.26 2.72
CA ILE A 49 -7.42 -3.86 3.14
C ILE A 49 -6.09 -3.10 3.12
N LEU A 50 -5.03 -3.68 3.71
CA LEU A 50 -3.72 -3.04 3.74
C LEU A 50 -3.12 -2.90 2.34
N ALA A 51 -3.21 -3.94 1.49
CA ALA A 51 -2.73 -3.88 0.10
C ALA A 51 -3.40 -2.75 -0.68
N THR A 52 -4.73 -2.64 -0.55
CA THR A 52 -5.52 -1.61 -1.23
C THR A 52 -5.15 -0.21 -0.73
N PHE A 53 -4.98 -0.04 0.58
CA PHE A 53 -4.54 1.21 1.17
C PHE A 53 -3.16 1.65 0.63
N LEU A 54 -2.17 0.76 0.66
CA LEU A 54 -0.80 1.06 0.22
C LEU A 54 -0.74 1.42 -1.27
N ASN A 55 -1.45 0.67 -2.13
CA ASN A 55 -1.53 0.94 -3.56
C ASN A 55 -2.16 2.31 -3.84
N ASN A 56 -3.26 2.63 -3.17
CA ASN A 56 -3.99 3.88 -3.40
C ASN A 56 -3.23 5.10 -2.89
N VAL A 57 -2.62 5.01 -1.71
CA VAL A 57 -1.86 6.13 -1.12
C VAL A 57 -0.61 6.43 -1.93
N GLY A 58 0.18 5.42 -2.29
CA GLY A 58 1.37 5.64 -3.12
C GLY A 58 1.00 6.17 -4.51
N GLY A 59 -0.07 5.66 -5.13
CA GLY A 59 -0.57 6.19 -6.40
C GLY A 59 -1.09 7.62 -6.31
N ALA A 60 -1.74 7.99 -5.21
CA ALA A 60 -2.20 9.35 -4.97
C ALA A 60 -1.04 10.34 -4.86
N TRP A 61 0.04 9.97 -4.15
CA TRP A 61 1.24 10.82 -4.05
C TRP A 61 1.97 10.97 -5.39
N ASP A 62 2.11 9.90 -6.19
CA ASP A 62 2.68 10.01 -7.55
C ASP A 62 1.84 10.92 -8.45
N ASN A 63 0.51 10.76 -8.40
CA ASN A 63 -0.41 11.59 -9.16
C ASN A 63 -0.38 13.05 -8.72
N ALA A 64 -0.26 13.33 -7.41
CA ALA A 64 -0.10 14.69 -6.90
C ALA A 64 1.21 15.34 -7.38
N LYS A 65 2.32 14.58 -7.39
CA LYS A 65 3.59 15.04 -7.97
C LYS A 65 3.43 15.36 -9.45
N LYS A 66 2.87 14.44 -10.24
CA LYS A 66 2.63 14.62 -11.70
C LYS A 66 1.69 15.79 -12.00
N TYR A 67 0.70 16.03 -11.15
CA TYR A 67 -0.21 17.16 -11.27
C TYR A 67 0.51 18.51 -11.20
N ILE A 68 1.49 18.64 -10.30
CA ILE A 68 2.34 19.83 -10.17
C ILE A 68 3.34 19.90 -11.35
N GLU A 69 3.94 18.78 -11.74
CA GLU A 69 4.85 18.73 -12.88
C GLU A 69 4.21 19.12 -14.22
N ALA A 70 2.92 18.84 -14.38
CA ALA A 70 2.13 19.21 -15.54
C ALA A 70 1.60 20.65 -15.49
N GLY A 71 1.83 21.39 -14.40
CA GLY A 71 1.42 22.79 -14.26
C GLY A 71 -0.09 22.98 -14.04
N TYR A 72 -0.80 21.95 -13.57
CA TYR A 72 -2.22 22.06 -13.23
C TYR A 72 -2.46 22.76 -11.89
N LEU A 73 -1.46 22.78 -11.00
CA LEU A 73 -1.53 23.55 -9.76
C LEU A 73 -1.32 25.04 -10.05
N ARG A 74 -2.36 25.83 -9.78
CA ARG A 74 -2.37 27.28 -10.00
C ARG A 74 -2.85 27.97 -8.73
N LEU A 75 -2.08 28.93 -8.24
CA LEU A 75 -2.36 29.66 -7.00
C LEU A 75 -2.39 31.17 -7.25
N PRO A 76 -3.13 31.95 -6.45
CA PRO A 76 -3.01 33.41 -6.47
C PRO A 76 -1.55 33.84 -6.27
N ALA A 77 -1.15 34.94 -6.91
CA ALA A 77 0.24 35.42 -6.86
C ALA A 77 0.77 35.65 -5.44
N GLU A 78 -0.09 36.05 -4.49
CA GLU A 78 0.28 36.20 -3.08
C GLU A 78 0.69 34.88 -2.42
N ASP A 79 -0.07 33.81 -2.65
CA ASP A 79 0.20 32.49 -2.08
C ASP A 79 1.38 31.81 -2.77
N ALA A 80 1.52 32.01 -4.09
CA ALA A 80 2.68 31.53 -4.84
C ALA A 80 3.98 32.16 -4.31
N ARG A 81 3.98 33.47 -3.98
CA ARG A 81 5.14 34.14 -3.36
C ARG A 81 5.44 33.61 -1.95
N ARG A 82 4.41 33.33 -1.14
CA ARG A 82 4.59 32.73 0.20
C ARG A 82 5.28 31.36 0.14
N LEU A 83 5.05 30.62 -0.94
CA LEU A 83 5.63 29.30 -1.19
C LEU A 83 6.93 29.34 -1.99
N GLY A 84 7.57 30.52 -2.09
CA GLY A 84 8.86 30.70 -2.76
C GLY A 84 8.83 30.45 -4.27
N VAL A 85 7.65 30.47 -4.92
CA VAL A 85 7.52 30.27 -6.36
C VAL A 85 7.84 31.57 -7.08
N ALA A 86 8.84 31.54 -7.98
CA ALA A 86 9.15 32.68 -8.83
C ALA A 86 7.92 33.02 -9.69
N VAL A 87 7.36 34.22 -9.49
CA VAL A 87 6.27 34.75 -10.31
C VAL A 87 6.84 35.15 -11.66
N GLY A 88 7.03 34.16 -12.53
CA GLY A 88 7.32 34.36 -13.93
C GLY A 88 6.05 34.80 -14.66
N SER A 89 6.11 35.94 -15.33
CA SER A 89 5.03 36.53 -16.11
C SER A 89 4.55 35.57 -17.21
N ASN A 90 3.48 34.83 -16.97
CA ASN A 90 2.66 34.34 -18.06
C ASN A 90 1.19 34.43 -17.65
N PRO A 91 0.55 35.58 -17.90
CA PRO A 91 -0.84 35.77 -17.53
C PRO A 91 -1.66 34.81 -18.40
N GLY A 92 -2.23 33.79 -17.77
CA GLY A 92 -3.28 33.00 -18.40
C GLY A 92 -4.34 33.95 -18.95
N HIS A 93 -4.70 33.75 -20.22
CA HIS A 93 -5.57 34.64 -21.02
C HIS A 93 -7.05 34.64 -20.57
N ASN A 94 -7.33 34.45 -19.27
CA ASN A 94 -8.68 34.38 -18.73
C ASN A 94 -8.91 35.51 -17.70
N PRO A 95 -9.74 36.52 -18.02
CA PRO A 95 -10.01 37.66 -17.14
C PRO A 95 -10.87 37.32 -15.91
N ALA A 96 -11.36 36.09 -15.76
CA ALA A 96 -12.16 35.65 -14.61
C ALA A 96 -11.34 35.11 -13.42
N THR A 97 -10.03 34.95 -13.56
CA THR A 97 -9.13 34.46 -12.51
C THR A 97 -8.14 35.54 -12.11
N ALA A 98 -8.23 36.05 -10.89
CA ALA A 98 -7.18 36.89 -10.30
C ALA A 98 -5.82 36.23 -10.53
N GLU A 99 -4.84 36.96 -11.09
CA GLU A 99 -3.48 36.55 -11.49
C GLU A 99 -3.01 35.21 -10.86
N LEU A 100 -3.38 34.09 -11.50
CA LEU A 100 -3.03 32.75 -11.04
C LEU A 100 -1.66 32.37 -11.59
N VAL A 101 -0.71 32.08 -10.70
CA VAL A 101 0.65 31.65 -11.00
C VAL A 101 0.70 30.12 -11.07
N VAL A 102 1.31 29.60 -12.13
CA VAL A 102 1.52 28.15 -12.30
C VAL A 102 2.65 27.69 -11.38
N VAL A 103 2.36 26.71 -10.52
CA VAL A 103 3.34 26.09 -9.63
C VAL A 103 4.00 24.94 -10.39
N GLY A 104 5.27 25.13 -10.75
CA GLY A 104 6.03 24.17 -11.54
C GLY A 104 7.07 23.37 -10.76
N LYS A 105 7.92 22.65 -11.50
CA LYS A 105 9.05 21.90 -10.96
C LYS A 105 10.01 22.81 -10.19
N GLY A 106 10.61 22.26 -9.12
CA GLY A 106 11.55 22.98 -8.24
C GLY A 106 10.90 23.87 -7.17
N SER A 107 9.60 24.12 -7.24
CA SER A 107 8.84 24.84 -6.20
C SER A 107 8.79 24.07 -4.88
N GLU A 108 8.52 24.75 -3.76
CA GLU A 108 8.36 24.07 -2.46
C GLU A 108 7.23 23.02 -2.45
N PRO A 109 6.03 23.29 -3.03
CA PRO A 109 4.99 22.28 -3.14
C PRO A 109 5.43 21.06 -3.97
N HIS A 110 6.22 21.27 -5.03
CA HIS A 110 6.77 20.17 -5.81
C HIS A 110 7.74 19.32 -4.99
N LYS A 111 8.63 19.92 -4.21
CA LYS A 111 9.56 19.20 -3.33
C LYS A 111 8.80 18.38 -2.28
N ALA A 112 7.75 18.94 -1.68
CA ALA A 112 6.89 18.21 -0.75
C ALA A 112 6.19 17.01 -1.42
N ALA A 113 5.69 17.18 -2.65
CA ALA A 113 5.09 16.09 -3.42
C ALA A 113 6.10 14.99 -3.79
N VAL A 114 7.35 15.36 -4.11
CA VAL A 114 8.44 14.41 -4.36
C VAL A 114 8.75 13.57 -3.12
N VAL A 115 8.74 14.17 -1.92
CA VAL A 115 8.92 13.42 -0.67
C VAL A 115 7.78 12.43 -0.47
N GLY A 116 6.53 12.84 -0.69
CA GLY A 116 5.37 11.94 -0.61
C GLY A 116 5.47 10.76 -1.58
N ASP A 117 5.86 11.02 -2.83
CA ASP A 117 6.04 9.96 -3.84
C ASP A 117 7.18 9.00 -3.49
N THR A 118 8.31 9.52 -2.99
CA THR A 118 9.45 8.70 -2.55
C THR A 118 9.07 7.76 -1.40
N VAL A 119 8.19 8.21 -0.48
CA VAL A 119 7.63 7.35 0.57
C VAL A 119 6.60 6.37 -0.01
N GLY A 120 5.85 6.79 -1.02
CA GLY A 120 4.81 6.00 -1.69
C GLY A 120 5.32 4.90 -2.62
N ASP A 121 6.52 5.03 -3.19
CA ASP A 121 7.14 4.06 -4.11
C ASP A 121 7.24 2.65 -3.51
N PRO A 122 7.83 2.42 -2.32
CA PRO A 122 7.85 1.08 -1.73
C PRO A 122 6.45 0.56 -1.40
N PHE A 123 5.45 1.43 -1.21
CA PHE A 123 4.08 1.04 -0.92
C PHE A 123 3.34 0.56 -2.18
N LYS A 124 3.38 1.32 -3.27
CA LYS A 124 2.64 1.01 -4.50
C LYS A 124 3.37 0.01 -5.42
N ASP A 125 4.70 -0.02 -5.39
CA ASP A 125 5.49 -0.84 -6.34
C ASP A 125 6.04 -2.12 -5.71
N THR A 126 6.13 -2.20 -4.38
CA THR A 126 6.67 -3.37 -3.69
C THR A 126 5.65 -4.00 -2.74
N ALA A 127 5.30 -3.34 -1.64
CA ALA A 127 4.54 -3.94 -0.55
C ALA A 127 3.09 -4.25 -0.94
N GLY A 128 2.38 -3.29 -1.55
CA GLY A 128 0.98 -3.43 -1.92
C GLY A 128 0.73 -4.55 -2.95
N PRO A 129 1.43 -4.59 -4.10
CA PRO A 129 1.30 -5.69 -5.05
C PRO A 129 1.73 -7.04 -4.44
N SER A 130 2.79 -7.06 -3.62
CA SER A 130 3.27 -8.28 -2.97
C SER A 130 2.27 -8.83 -1.96
N LEU A 131 1.54 -7.99 -1.23
CA LEU A 131 0.50 -8.43 -0.30
C LEU A 131 -0.66 -9.12 -1.02
N HIS A 132 -1.04 -8.65 -2.21
CA HIS A 132 -2.08 -9.31 -3.00
C HIS A 132 -1.65 -10.70 -3.47
N VAL A 133 -0.39 -10.85 -3.88
CA VAL A 133 0.20 -12.14 -4.22
C VAL A 133 0.31 -13.02 -2.96
N LEU A 134 0.75 -12.47 -1.84
CA LEU A 134 0.88 -13.18 -0.56
C LEU A 134 -0.44 -13.81 -0.13
N VAL A 135 -1.54 -13.05 -0.15
CA VAL A 135 -2.87 -13.55 0.24
C VAL A 135 -3.32 -14.70 -0.66
N LYS A 136 -3.10 -14.59 -1.98
CA LYS A 136 -3.42 -15.66 -2.94
C LYS A 136 -2.55 -16.91 -2.73
N LEU A 137 -1.26 -16.72 -2.50
CA LEU A 137 -0.32 -17.82 -2.24
C LEU A 137 -0.65 -18.52 -0.92
N LEU A 138 -0.93 -17.76 0.15
CA LEU A 138 -1.32 -18.30 1.43
C LEU A 138 -2.58 -19.16 1.31
N SER A 139 -3.60 -18.68 0.59
CA SER A 139 -4.85 -19.41 0.34
C SER A 139 -4.62 -20.71 -0.46
N THR A 140 -3.88 -20.63 -1.56
CA THR A 140 -3.61 -21.79 -2.42
C THR A 140 -2.75 -22.85 -1.73
N VAL A 141 -1.66 -22.45 -1.05
CA VAL A 141 -0.80 -23.36 -0.28
C VAL A 141 -1.60 -24.03 0.84
N THR A 142 -2.41 -23.27 1.57
CA THR A 142 -3.22 -23.83 2.66
C THR A 142 -4.21 -24.86 2.16
N LEU A 143 -4.85 -24.62 1.00
CA LEU A 143 -5.78 -25.58 0.41
C LEU A 143 -5.08 -26.87 -0.04
N VAL A 144 -3.90 -26.75 -0.67
CA VAL A 144 -3.09 -27.90 -1.07
C VAL A 144 -2.65 -28.74 0.13
N LEU A 145 -2.32 -28.08 1.25
CA LEU A 145 -1.89 -28.73 2.48
C LEU A 145 -3.04 -29.17 3.40
N ALA A 146 -4.30 -28.91 3.03
CA ALA A 146 -5.46 -29.24 3.86
C ALA A 146 -5.49 -30.72 4.34
N PRO A 147 -5.14 -31.74 3.52
CA PRO A 147 -5.08 -33.11 4.00
C PRO A 147 -4.14 -33.32 5.20
N LEU A 148 -3.03 -32.58 5.28
CA LEU A 148 -2.06 -32.66 6.37
C LEU A 148 -2.64 -32.24 7.73
N PHE A 149 -3.65 -31.38 7.71
CA PHE A 149 -4.26 -30.83 8.92
C PHE A 149 -5.50 -31.61 9.36
N ILE A 150 -6.16 -32.31 8.44
CA ILE A 150 -7.44 -33.00 8.68
C ILE A 150 -7.25 -34.46 9.15
N SER A 151 -6.22 -35.16 8.62
CA SER A 151 -5.84 -36.52 9.04
C SER A 151 -5.02 -36.49 10.32
#